data_AF-A0A535AF35-F1
#
_entry.id   AF-A0A535AF35-F1
#
_cell.length_a   1.000
_cell.length_b   1.000
_cell.length_c   1.000
_cell.angle_alpha   90.00
_cell.angle_beta   90.00
_cell.angle_gamma   90.00
#
_symmetry.space_group_name_H-M   'P 1'
#
loop_
_entity.id
_entity.type
_entity.pdbx_description
1 polymer ?
#
loop_
_entity_poly.entity_id
_entity_poly.type
_entity_poly.pdbx_seq_one_letter_code
_entity_poly.pdbx_strand_id
1 'polypeptide(L)'
;MMRRLDASAMCLTLMLAGSMLAPEPARSAAYPVNVCVGRKQKDAGKYCKAVFHAWSAWEKSQDTGRRDRSLQRAATRFAARWARAEANALRQGTDCAETTLGSAAAQSLIDGAVGGVVTAINAGLDLGNAADARCGRALLSAAALDCGSVLTAEGIHVKDLQGDADATVRDAALAAASAAFGRAWTEQIGAGCPTTAALADIEGDIDAAAANLVHDTIVSPNVDDTQFTTYAPAGPTRYLGRDLTPICMNGSPYYFFAKRGTVNKLVVYYQGGGACWNSLTCGLPSCDTTVDPSPTGSDNPNNVHVGFADLGNPSNPFKDWNIVFVSYCSCDVHFGDAAQDYPPHVEHRGFENARVVEKWAREHFVNPDEVFVTGSSAGAYGAWFNAPLHERVWPASKFEVLADAGNGVITQSFLDAYFPNWNFAANVPTDIPGLTDVLINGSGIPGYTEIVANFFPRTRWAHYCTAYDGGFGGQTGFYNIMLNNNNPVAALTWWNASCQFNSVMRAQDIATAAAVPSNYRYYIGTGSRHTMWGSNKVYTDTTGGVPTLVDWVNAMLDGTPAWTDVECTNCGLLLPGDPAPSPLQAPFSLIGSDIVVTCP
;
A
#
# COMPACT_ATOMS: atom_id res chain seq x y z
N MET A 1 -76.88 -8.92 3.13
CA MET A 1 -76.78 -9.75 1.91
C MET A 1 -75.34 -9.66 1.44
N MET A 2 -74.61 -10.77 1.54
CA MET A 2 -73.19 -10.91 1.19
C MET A 2 -72.94 -10.79 -0.32
N ARG A 3 -71.78 -10.24 -0.72
CA ARG A 3 -70.94 -10.61 -1.89
C ARG A 3 -69.67 -9.73 -1.87
N ARG A 4 -68.50 -10.29 -1.54
CA ARG A 4 -67.50 -10.98 -2.41
C ARG A 4 -66.87 -9.99 -3.42
N LEU A 5 -65.62 -9.56 -3.17
CA LEU A 5 -64.35 -10.16 -3.63
C LEU A 5 -64.19 -10.05 -5.15
N ASP A 6 -63.21 -9.26 -5.58
CA ASP A 6 -62.41 -9.59 -6.76
C ASP A 6 -60.94 -9.23 -6.50
N ALA A 7 -60.10 -10.25 -6.70
CA ALA A 7 -58.66 -10.19 -6.69
C ALA A 7 -58.16 -10.25 -8.15
N SER A 8 -56.90 -9.84 -8.31
CA SER A 8 -55.98 -10.14 -9.42
C SER A 8 -55.85 -9.09 -10.53
N ALA A 9 -54.77 -8.31 -10.42
CA ALA A 9 -53.83 -8.11 -11.52
C ALA A 9 -52.45 -7.77 -10.93
N MET A 10 -51.65 -8.82 -10.68
CA MET A 10 -50.20 -8.69 -10.46
C MET A 10 -49.57 -8.22 -11.77
N CYS A 11 -49.06 -6.98 -11.78
CA CYS A 11 -48.14 -6.53 -12.82
C CYS A 11 -46.72 -6.79 -12.30
N LEU A 12 -46.10 -7.85 -12.81
CA LEU A 12 -44.72 -8.24 -12.53
C LEU A 12 -43.79 -7.28 -13.28
N THR A 13 -43.32 -6.23 -12.61
CA THR A 13 -42.28 -5.36 -13.16
C THR A 13 -40.93 -6.05 -12.94
N LEU A 14 -40.38 -6.67 -14.00
CA LEU A 14 -38.97 -7.05 -14.03
C LEU A 14 -38.13 -5.77 -13.89
N MET A 15 -37.55 -5.54 -12.71
CA MET A 15 -36.40 -4.66 -12.59
C MET A 15 -35.20 -5.40 -13.17
N LEU A 16 -34.87 -5.10 -14.42
CA LEU A 16 -33.52 -5.29 -14.93
C LEU A 16 -32.61 -4.33 -14.15
N ALA A 17 -31.94 -4.86 -13.13
CA ALA A 17 -30.78 -4.22 -12.52
C ALA A 17 -29.66 -4.20 -13.58
N GLY A 18 -29.70 -3.21 -14.46
CA GLY A 18 -28.53 -2.83 -15.24
C GLY A 18 -27.52 -2.22 -14.27
N SER A 19 -26.43 -2.93 -14.01
CA SER A 19 -25.22 -2.38 -13.43
C SER A 19 -24.76 -1.22 -14.32
N MET A 20 -25.20 -0.01 -13.98
CA MET A 20 -24.57 1.19 -14.51
C MET A 20 -23.19 1.24 -13.88
N LEU A 21 -22.20 0.68 -14.58
CA LEU A 21 -20.80 0.94 -14.31
C LEU A 21 -20.67 2.45 -14.18
N ALA A 22 -20.19 2.92 -13.03
CA ALA A 22 -19.87 4.33 -12.85
C ALA A 22 -18.96 4.75 -14.02
N PRO A 23 -19.17 5.95 -14.61
CA PRO A 23 -18.29 6.43 -15.66
C PRO A 23 -16.84 6.39 -15.16
N GLU A 24 -15.94 5.77 -15.93
CA GLU A 24 -14.52 5.75 -15.59
C GLU A 24 -14.05 7.19 -15.35
N PRO A 25 -13.37 7.47 -14.21
CA PRO A 25 -12.85 8.80 -13.95
C PRO A 25 -11.92 9.23 -15.10
N ALA A 26 -12.00 10.50 -15.49
CA ALA A 26 -11.18 11.03 -16.56
C ALA A 26 -9.70 10.74 -16.30
N ARG A 27 -9.04 10.08 -17.27
CA ARG A 27 -7.64 9.65 -17.17
C ARG A 27 -6.74 10.81 -16.79
N SER A 28 -6.05 10.69 -15.65
CA SER A 28 -5.13 11.71 -15.19
C SER A 28 -3.83 11.68 -16.00
N ALA A 29 -3.16 12.81 -16.12
CA ALA A 29 -1.82 12.83 -16.70
C ALA A 29 -0.86 11.99 -15.84
N ALA A 30 0.03 11.24 -16.49
CA ALA A 30 1.06 10.47 -15.80
C ALA A 30 1.90 11.36 -14.85
N TYR A 31 2.09 10.89 -13.62
CA TYR A 31 2.83 11.63 -12.60
C TYR A 31 4.33 11.74 -12.96
N PRO A 32 5.04 12.81 -12.56
CA PRO A 32 6.41 13.04 -12.99
C PRO A 32 7.38 11.89 -12.71
N VAL A 33 7.23 11.17 -11.58
CA VAL A 33 8.09 10.01 -11.27
C VAL A 33 7.89 8.86 -12.26
N ASN A 34 6.64 8.51 -12.58
CA ASN A 34 6.29 7.48 -13.57
C ASN A 34 6.87 7.82 -14.95
N VAL A 35 6.76 9.10 -15.35
CA VAL A 35 7.34 9.58 -16.60
C VAL A 35 8.88 9.51 -16.59
N CYS A 36 9.51 9.81 -15.46
CA CYS A 36 10.96 9.68 -15.30
C CYS A 36 11.40 8.22 -15.43
N VAL A 37 10.82 7.33 -14.62
CA VAL A 37 11.14 5.90 -14.58
C VAL A 37 10.92 5.26 -15.93
N GLY A 38 9.78 5.51 -16.57
CA GLY A 38 9.50 4.96 -17.89
C GLY A 38 10.48 5.41 -18.97
N ARG A 39 10.99 6.65 -18.87
CA ARG A 39 12.07 7.14 -19.75
C ARG A 39 13.40 6.48 -19.43
N LYS A 40 13.75 6.33 -18.14
CA LYS A 40 14.97 5.65 -17.69
C LYS A 40 15.01 4.22 -18.21
N GLN A 41 13.96 3.42 -17.98
CA GLN A 41 13.87 2.04 -18.47
C GLN A 41 13.94 1.96 -20.01
N LYS A 42 13.22 2.82 -20.73
CA LYS A 42 13.31 2.88 -22.20
C LYS A 42 14.71 3.25 -22.69
N ASP A 43 15.40 4.17 -22.02
CA ASP A 43 16.77 4.56 -22.39
C ASP A 43 17.80 3.49 -22.01
N ALA A 44 17.56 2.72 -20.94
CA ALA A 44 18.30 1.50 -20.63
C ALA A 44 18.13 0.45 -21.72
N GLY A 45 16.91 0.24 -22.24
CA GLY A 45 16.68 -0.66 -23.38
C GLY A 45 17.49 -0.25 -24.62
N LYS A 46 17.58 1.05 -24.91
CA LYS A 46 18.44 1.56 -26.00
C LYS A 46 19.92 1.36 -25.71
N TYR A 47 20.34 1.47 -24.45
CA TYR A 47 21.72 1.23 -24.03
C TYR A 47 22.08 -0.25 -24.17
N CYS A 48 21.28 -1.15 -23.60
CA CYS A 48 21.45 -2.60 -23.71
C CYS A 48 21.58 -3.04 -25.17
N LYS A 49 20.67 -2.59 -26.03
CA LYS A 49 20.75 -2.83 -27.48
C LYS A 49 22.07 -2.34 -28.10
N ALA A 50 22.56 -1.17 -27.69
CA ALA A 50 23.82 -0.62 -28.19
C ALA A 50 25.05 -1.40 -27.71
N VAL A 51 25.05 -1.90 -26.47
CA VAL A 51 26.12 -2.73 -25.90
C VAL A 51 26.18 -4.06 -26.66
N PHE A 52 25.06 -4.76 -26.80
CA PHE A 52 25.00 -6.00 -27.59
C PHE A 52 25.42 -5.78 -29.05
N HIS A 53 24.98 -4.69 -29.70
CA HIS A 53 25.43 -4.41 -31.06
C HIS A 53 26.93 -4.10 -31.17
N ALA A 54 27.56 -3.53 -30.14
CA ALA A 54 29.01 -3.34 -30.12
C ALA A 54 29.75 -4.69 -30.06
N TRP A 55 29.25 -5.64 -29.26
CA TRP A 55 29.78 -7.00 -29.20
C TRP A 55 29.50 -7.79 -30.48
N SER A 56 28.28 -7.74 -31.00
CA SER A 56 27.88 -8.32 -32.29
C SER A 56 28.78 -7.83 -33.45
N ALA A 57 29.17 -6.55 -33.44
CA ALA A 57 30.13 -6.02 -34.42
C ALA A 57 31.56 -6.54 -34.19
N TRP A 58 31.96 -6.72 -32.92
CA TRP A 58 33.25 -7.25 -32.52
C TRP A 58 33.42 -8.72 -32.93
N GLU A 59 32.38 -9.56 -32.88
CA GLU A 59 32.43 -10.97 -33.33
C GLU A 59 33.10 -11.13 -34.70
N LYS A 60 32.77 -10.24 -35.63
CA LYS A 60 33.30 -10.26 -36.99
C LYS A 60 34.66 -9.58 -37.13
N SER A 61 34.86 -8.44 -36.45
CA SER A 61 36.05 -7.60 -36.70
C SER A 61 37.19 -7.87 -35.73
N GLN A 62 36.90 -8.46 -34.57
CA GLN A 62 37.77 -8.60 -33.40
C GLN A 62 38.53 -7.31 -33.05
N ASP A 63 37.93 -6.16 -33.38
CA ASP A 63 38.51 -4.83 -33.19
C ASP A 63 38.06 -4.30 -31.83
N THR A 64 38.84 -4.65 -30.81
CA THR A 64 38.61 -4.22 -29.42
C THR A 64 38.55 -2.70 -29.30
N GLY A 65 39.42 -1.96 -29.98
CA GLY A 65 39.41 -0.51 -29.94
C GLY A 65 38.12 0.10 -30.51
N ARG A 66 37.56 -0.46 -31.59
CA ARG A 66 36.28 -0.03 -32.14
C ARG A 66 35.10 -0.38 -31.25
N ARG A 67 35.10 -1.56 -30.63
CA ARG A 67 34.10 -1.98 -29.65
C ARG A 67 34.08 -1.00 -28.48
N ASP A 68 35.25 -0.76 -27.85
CA ASP A 68 35.36 0.07 -26.65
C ASP A 68 34.96 1.54 -26.95
N ARG A 69 35.36 2.08 -28.11
CA ARG A 69 34.85 3.40 -28.56
C ARG A 69 33.34 3.43 -28.74
N SER A 70 32.72 2.32 -29.14
CA SER A 70 31.27 2.23 -29.32
C SER A 70 30.54 2.14 -27.99
N LEU A 71 31.06 1.35 -27.04
CA LEU A 71 30.59 1.28 -25.67
C LEU A 71 30.68 2.65 -24.98
N GLN A 72 31.82 3.33 -25.07
CA GLN A 72 31.99 4.68 -24.49
C GLN A 72 30.97 5.69 -25.04
N ARG A 73 30.72 5.67 -26.36
CA ARG A 73 29.70 6.54 -26.98
C ARG A 73 28.28 6.16 -26.55
N ALA A 74 28.00 4.88 -26.35
CA ALA A 74 26.70 4.44 -25.83
C ALA A 74 26.50 4.93 -24.39
N ALA A 75 27.51 4.74 -23.52
CA ALA A 75 27.49 5.16 -22.12
C ALA A 75 27.30 6.67 -21.96
N THR A 76 28.05 7.46 -22.74
CA THR A 76 27.91 8.94 -22.72
C THR A 76 26.50 9.39 -23.11
N ARG A 77 25.90 8.78 -24.13
CA ARG A 77 24.52 9.10 -24.54
C ARG A 77 23.49 8.62 -23.54
N PHE A 78 23.73 7.48 -22.90
CA PHE A 78 22.88 6.93 -21.87
C PHE A 78 22.82 7.84 -20.65
N ALA A 79 23.98 8.21 -20.08
CA ALA A 79 24.06 9.14 -18.96
C ALA A 79 23.39 10.50 -19.26
N ALA A 80 23.63 11.07 -20.45
CA ALA A 80 23.02 12.34 -20.84
C ALA A 80 21.48 12.27 -20.97
N ARG A 81 20.93 11.13 -21.40
CA ARG A 81 19.49 10.92 -21.48
C ARG A 81 18.86 10.66 -20.11
N TRP A 82 19.55 9.90 -19.26
CA TRP A 82 19.17 9.64 -17.88
C TRP A 82 19.05 10.95 -17.08
N ALA A 83 20.10 11.78 -17.10
CA ALA A 83 20.13 13.10 -16.46
C ALA A 83 19.04 14.03 -17.00
N ARG A 84 18.71 13.92 -18.30
CA ARG A 84 17.60 14.68 -18.87
C ARG A 84 16.26 14.22 -18.32
N ALA A 85 16.04 12.92 -18.10
CA ALA A 85 14.81 12.42 -17.48
C ALA A 85 14.66 12.97 -16.05
N GLU A 86 15.73 12.91 -15.26
CA GLU A 86 15.78 13.45 -13.89
C GLU A 86 15.49 14.96 -13.87
N ALA A 87 16.20 15.75 -14.68
CA ALA A 87 15.98 17.20 -14.73
C ALA A 87 14.55 17.58 -15.17
N ASN A 88 13.90 16.77 -16.01
CA ASN A 88 12.51 17.02 -16.41
C ASN A 88 11.52 16.75 -15.27
N ALA A 89 11.78 15.72 -14.45
CA ALA A 89 10.96 15.40 -13.29
C ALA A 89 11.15 16.45 -12.18
N LEU A 90 12.38 16.89 -11.96
CA LEU A 90 12.71 17.88 -10.94
C LEU A 90 11.99 19.21 -11.19
N ARG A 91 11.90 19.66 -12.45
CA ARG A 91 11.12 20.86 -12.83
C ARG A 91 9.62 20.74 -12.59
N GLN A 92 9.13 19.53 -12.32
CA GLN A 92 7.74 19.24 -11.98
C GLN A 92 7.56 18.86 -10.50
N GLY A 93 8.60 19.01 -9.66
CA GLY A 93 8.53 18.80 -8.21
C GLY A 93 8.87 17.39 -7.71
N THR A 94 9.47 16.55 -8.55
CA THR A 94 9.89 15.19 -8.20
C THR A 94 11.38 15.00 -8.44
N ASP A 95 12.14 14.68 -7.40
CA ASP A 95 13.56 14.37 -7.53
C ASP A 95 13.82 12.88 -7.81
N CYS A 96 13.68 12.52 -9.08
CA CYS A 96 13.91 11.15 -9.55
C CYS A 96 15.37 10.69 -9.40
N ALA A 97 16.33 11.57 -9.13
CA ALA A 97 17.71 11.15 -8.84
C ALA A 97 17.84 10.57 -7.42
N GLU A 98 17.05 11.08 -6.47
CA GLU A 98 16.98 10.57 -5.10
C GLU A 98 16.12 9.31 -4.96
N THR A 99 15.19 9.07 -5.89
CA THR A 99 14.21 7.98 -5.72
C THR A 99 14.41 6.76 -6.61
N THR A 100 15.43 6.73 -7.46
CA THR A 100 15.62 5.63 -8.42
C THR A 100 17.10 5.35 -8.67
N LEU A 101 17.40 4.20 -9.29
CA LEU A 101 18.75 3.83 -9.71
C LEU A 101 19.47 4.95 -10.50
N GLY A 102 20.73 5.19 -10.12
CA GLY A 102 21.63 6.11 -10.81
C GLY A 102 22.17 5.53 -12.12
N SER A 103 22.46 6.41 -13.09
CA SER A 103 22.92 6.00 -14.44
C SER A 103 24.18 5.12 -14.43
N ALA A 104 25.14 5.37 -13.54
CA ALA A 104 26.36 4.57 -13.45
C ALA A 104 26.09 3.13 -12.98
N ALA A 105 25.22 2.97 -11.98
CA ALA A 105 24.83 1.65 -11.49
C ALA A 105 24.00 0.89 -12.54
N ALA A 106 23.06 1.57 -13.20
CA ALA A 106 22.31 1.02 -14.33
C ALA A 106 23.23 0.57 -15.47
N GLN A 107 24.25 1.36 -15.79
CA GLN A 107 25.25 1.00 -16.80
C GLN A 107 26.01 -0.26 -16.39
N SER A 108 26.46 -0.35 -15.15
CA SER A 108 27.21 -1.49 -14.62
C SER A 108 26.39 -2.78 -14.66
N LEU A 109 25.10 -2.72 -14.31
CA LEU A 109 24.17 -3.87 -14.38
C LEU A 109 24.06 -4.38 -15.82
N ILE A 110 23.81 -3.47 -16.77
CA ILE A 110 23.64 -3.84 -18.18
C ILE A 110 24.95 -4.36 -18.78
N ASP A 111 26.07 -3.68 -18.53
CA ASP A 111 27.38 -4.08 -19.06
C ASP A 111 27.78 -5.47 -18.55
N GLY A 112 27.55 -5.75 -17.25
CA GLY A 112 27.81 -7.04 -16.63
C GLY A 112 26.95 -8.16 -17.22
N ALA A 113 25.63 -7.94 -17.30
CA ALA A 113 24.70 -8.91 -17.87
C ALA A 113 25.00 -9.22 -19.34
N VAL A 114 25.22 -8.18 -20.16
CA VAL A 114 25.58 -8.38 -21.58
C VAL A 114 26.90 -9.13 -21.71
N GLY A 115 27.90 -8.84 -20.85
CA GLY A 115 29.16 -9.58 -20.83
C GLY A 115 28.99 -11.07 -20.53
N GLY A 116 28.10 -11.42 -19.60
CA GLY A 116 27.71 -12.80 -19.30
C GLY A 116 27.09 -13.50 -20.51
N VAL A 117 26.07 -12.88 -21.11
CA VAL A 117 25.38 -13.40 -22.30
C VAL A 117 26.33 -13.58 -23.49
N VAL A 118 27.23 -12.61 -23.74
CA VAL A 118 28.24 -12.72 -24.79
C VAL A 118 29.16 -13.91 -24.56
N THR A 119 29.60 -14.11 -23.31
CA THR A 119 30.46 -15.25 -22.95
C THR A 119 29.74 -16.58 -23.19
N ALA A 120 28.46 -16.66 -22.80
CA ALA A 120 27.65 -17.85 -22.99
C ALA A 120 27.41 -18.16 -24.47
N ILE A 121 26.97 -17.19 -25.28
CA ILE A 121 26.74 -17.38 -26.71
C ILE A 121 28.02 -17.83 -27.43
N ASN A 122 29.17 -17.27 -27.06
CA ASN A 122 30.45 -17.61 -27.69
C ASN A 122 31.03 -18.96 -27.25
N ALA A 123 30.43 -19.63 -26.26
CA ALA A 123 30.83 -20.98 -25.89
C ALA A 123 30.58 -21.93 -27.07
N GLY A 124 31.63 -22.60 -27.54
CA GLY A 124 31.59 -23.51 -28.70
C GLY A 124 31.89 -22.86 -30.05
N LEU A 125 31.99 -21.52 -30.14
CA LEU A 125 32.32 -20.83 -31.38
C LEU A 125 33.84 -20.69 -31.57
N ASP A 126 34.32 -20.93 -32.78
CA ASP A 126 35.64 -20.47 -33.21
C ASP A 126 35.51 -19.15 -33.98
N LEU A 127 35.82 -18.03 -33.33
CA LEU A 127 35.70 -16.71 -33.98
C LEU A 127 36.73 -16.46 -35.10
N GLY A 128 37.72 -17.33 -35.27
CA GLY A 128 38.55 -17.37 -36.46
C GLY A 128 37.81 -17.93 -37.68
N ASN A 129 36.75 -18.70 -37.48
CA ASN A 129 35.87 -19.20 -38.51
C ASN A 129 34.80 -18.16 -38.88
N ALA A 130 34.73 -17.80 -40.16
CA ALA A 130 33.81 -16.77 -40.63
C ALA A 130 32.33 -17.17 -40.49
N ALA A 131 31.99 -18.46 -40.46
CA ALA A 131 30.62 -18.94 -40.24
C ALA A 131 30.19 -18.78 -38.78
N ASP A 132 31.03 -19.22 -37.84
CA ASP A 132 30.82 -19.10 -36.39
C ASP A 132 30.71 -17.63 -35.99
N ALA A 133 31.64 -16.78 -36.45
CA ALA A 133 31.60 -15.34 -36.21
C ALA A 133 30.34 -14.68 -36.79
N ARG A 134 29.77 -15.20 -37.90
CA ARG A 134 28.51 -14.71 -38.46
C ARG A 134 27.30 -15.12 -37.62
N CYS A 135 27.28 -16.36 -37.12
CA CYS A 135 26.16 -16.84 -36.31
C CYS A 135 26.16 -16.22 -34.92
N GLY A 136 27.31 -16.14 -34.24
CA GLY A 136 27.46 -15.42 -32.95
C GLY A 136 27.03 -13.96 -33.07
N ARG A 137 27.45 -13.27 -34.14
CA ARG A 137 26.97 -11.93 -34.47
C ARG A 137 25.44 -11.84 -34.57
N ALA A 138 24.80 -12.81 -35.23
CA ALA A 138 23.36 -12.84 -35.43
C ALA A 138 22.61 -13.10 -34.11
N LEU A 139 23.09 -14.06 -33.31
CA LEU A 139 22.54 -14.35 -31.97
C LEU A 139 22.64 -13.13 -31.04
N LEU A 140 23.80 -12.47 -30.98
CA LEU A 140 23.96 -11.23 -30.21
C LEU A 140 23.10 -10.08 -30.73
N SER A 141 22.87 -10.01 -32.05
CA SER A 141 21.96 -9.02 -32.61
C SER A 141 20.50 -9.31 -32.27
N ALA A 142 20.12 -10.58 -32.11
CA ALA A 142 18.79 -10.97 -31.66
C ALA A 142 18.60 -10.63 -30.17
N ALA A 143 19.58 -10.98 -29.32
CA ALA A 143 19.61 -10.58 -27.91
C ALA A 143 19.54 -9.05 -27.73
N ALA A 144 20.18 -8.28 -28.62
CA ALA A 144 20.09 -6.81 -28.64
C ALA A 144 18.66 -6.30 -28.84
N LEU A 145 17.89 -6.96 -29.70
CA LEU A 145 16.51 -6.58 -29.98
C LEU A 145 15.59 -6.97 -28.83
N ASP A 146 15.82 -8.14 -28.26
CA ASP A 146 15.05 -8.68 -27.15
C ASP A 146 15.19 -7.80 -25.89
N CYS A 147 16.41 -7.64 -25.38
CA CYS A 147 16.70 -6.77 -24.23
C CYS A 147 16.17 -5.33 -24.41
N GLY A 148 16.31 -4.79 -25.63
CA GLY A 148 15.80 -3.46 -25.95
C GLY A 148 14.27 -3.37 -25.94
N SER A 149 13.58 -4.46 -26.32
CA SER A 149 12.12 -4.54 -26.39
C SER A 149 11.51 -4.76 -25.01
N VAL A 150 12.07 -5.67 -24.21
CA VAL A 150 11.66 -5.93 -22.82
C VAL A 150 11.68 -4.64 -22.01
N LEU A 151 12.83 -3.96 -21.93
CA LEU A 151 12.97 -2.71 -21.17
C LEU A 151 12.13 -1.55 -21.73
N THR A 152 11.79 -1.57 -23.03
CA THR A 152 10.88 -0.57 -23.62
C THR A 152 9.44 -0.85 -23.23
N ALA A 153 9.00 -2.11 -23.18
CA ALA A 153 7.66 -2.50 -22.77
C ALA A 153 7.42 -2.09 -21.30
N GLU A 154 8.36 -2.43 -20.42
CA GLU A 154 8.34 -2.04 -19.00
C GLU A 154 8.27 -0.52 -18.84
N GLY A 155 9.12 0.21 -19.58
CA GLY A 155 9.15 1.66 -19.53
C GLY A 155 7.87 2.33 -20.07
N ILE A 156 7.12 1.66 -20.96
CA ILE A 156 5.80 2.12 -21.42
C ILE A 156 4.76 1.90 -20.34
N HIS A 157 4.75 0.71 -19.73
CA HIS A 157 3.82 0.32 -18.68
C HIS A 157 3.91 1.25 -17.47
N VAL A 158 5.08 1.37 -16.86
CA VAL A 158 5.27 2.19 -15.64
C VAL A 158 4.96 3.67 -15.85
N LYS A 159 5.13 4.17 -17.09
CA LYS A 159 4.82 5.55 -17.44
C LYS A 159 3.32 5.83 -17.34
N ASP A 160 2.46 4.83 -17.56
CA ASP A 160 1.02 5.02 -17.70
C ASP A 160 0.23 3.84 -17.12
N LEU A 161 0.40 3.62 -15.81
CA LEU A 161 -0.24 2.53 -15.07
C LEU A 161 -1.77 2.53 -15.17
N GLN A 162 -2.41 3.71 -15.27
CA GLN A 162 -3.86 3.79 -15.45
C GLN A 162 -4.30 3.22 -16.81
N GLY A 163 -3.43 3.30 -17.82
CA GLY A 163 -3.72 2.82 -19.16
C GLY A 163 -3.58 1.34 -19.39
N ASP A 164 -2.88 0.67 -18.48
CA ASP A 164 -2.48 -0.73 -18.57
C ASP A 164 -2.46 -1.34 -17.17
N ALA A 165 -3.54 -1.09 -16.40
CA ALA A 165 -3.62 -1.41 -14.98
C ALA A 165 -3.61 -2.93 -14.69
N ASP A 166 -3.93 -3.75 -15.69
CA ASP A 166 -3.82 -5.21 -15.64
C ASP A 166 -2.55 -5.73 -16.35
N ALA A 167 -1.69 -4.82 -16.81
CA ALA A 167 -0.45 -5.07 -17.53
C ALA A 167 -0.60 -5.91 -18.83
N THR A 168 -1.80 -6.02 -19.39
CA THR A 168 -2.07 -6.84 -20.58
C THR A 168 -1.27 -6.38 -21.80
N VAL A 169 -1.08 -5.07 -21.98
CA VAL A 169 -0.30 -4.51 -23.10
C VAL A 169 1.19 -4.78 -22.89
N ARG A 170 1.70 -4.61 -21.67
CA ARG A 170 3.06 -4.99 -21.29
C ARG A 170 3.32 -6.47 -21.60
N ASP A 171 2.49 -7.36 -21.08
CA ASP A 171 2.68 -8.80 -21.17
C ASP A 171 2.65 -9.29 -22.62
N ALA A 172 1.75 -8.74 -23.45
CA ALA A 172 1.72 -9.01 -24.88
C ALA A 172 3.01 -8.56 -25.58
N ALA A 173 3.59 -7.42 -25.18
CA ALA A 173 4.85 -6.93 -25.74
C ALA A 173 6.06 -7.79 -25.31
N LEU A 174 6.09 -8.25 -24.06
CA LEU A 174 7.12 -9.19 -23.57
C LEU A 174 7.05 -10.52 -24.31
N ALA A 175 5.85 -11.10 -24.44
CA ALA A 175 5.65 -12.34 -25.19
C ALA A 175 6.05 -12.20 -26.67
N ALA A 176 5.79 -11.03 -27.29
CA ALA A 176 6.21 -10.76 -28.66
C ALA A 176 7.73 -10.65 -28.81
N ALA A 177 8.44 -10.08 -27.81
CA ALA A 177 9.90 -9.99 -27.77
C ALA A 177 10.52 -11.38 -27.67
N SER A 178 10.10 -12.17 -26.68
CA SER A 178 10.47 -13.58 -26.47
C SER A 178 10.29 -14.41 -27.75
N ALA A 179 9.10 -14.35 -28.35
CA ALA A 179 8.81 -15.11 -29.57
C ALA A 179 9.69 -14.67 -30.76
N ALA A 180 10.05 -13.39 -30.85
CA ALA A 180 10.96 -12.91 -31.89
C ALA A 180 12.41 -13.38 -31.65
N PHE A 181 12.86 -13.38 -30.40
CA PHE A 181 14.17 -13.90 -30.02
C PHE A 181 14.28 -15.40 -30.31
N GLY A 182 13.31 -16.20 -29.89
CA GLY A 182 13.29 -17.65 -30.12
C GLY A 182 13.28 -18.05 -31.60
N ARG A 183 12.57 -17.29 -32.46
CA ARG A 183 12.62 -17.49 -33.92
C ARG A 183 14.01 -17.23 -34.49
N ALA A 184 14.62 -16.10 -34.12
CA ALA A 184 15.96 -15.75 -34.59
C ALA A 184 17.02 -16.76 -34.10
N TRP A 185 16.89 -17.24 -32.87
CA TRP A 185 17.74 -18.28 -32.31
C TRP A 185 17.64 -19.59 -33.10
N THR A 186 16.42 -20.08 -33.30
CA THR A 186 16.16 -21.35 -34.00
C THR A 186 16.67 -21.31 -35.45
N GLU A 187 16.57 -20.16 -36.12
CA GLU A 187 17.15 -19.97 -37.45
C GLU A 187 18.67 -20.17 -37.45
N GLN A 188 19.39 -19.60 -36.46
CA GLN A 188 20.85 -19.75 -36.40
C GLN A 188 21.29 -21.17 -36.00
N ILE A 189 20.59 -21.81 -35.06
CA ILE A 189 20.89 -23.20 -34.69
C ILE A 189 20.59 -24.15 -35.85
N GLY A 190 19.46 -23.97 -36.55
CA GLY A 190 19.13 -24.74 -37.75
C GLY A 190 20.12 -24.55 -38.90
N ALA A 191 20.77 -23.40 -38.96
CA ALA A 191 21.87 -23.11 -39.89
C ALA A 191 23.24 -23.70 -39.45
N GLY A 192 23.29 -24.43 -38.33
CA GLY A 192 24.48 -25.12 -37.84
C GLY A 192 25.41 -24.28 -36.97
N CYS A 193 24.90 -23.25 -36.28
CA CYS A 193 25.70 -22.48 -35.33
C CYS A 193 26.18 -23.38 -34.17
N PRO A 194 27.49 -23.48 -33.89
CA PRO A 194 28.04 -24.45 -32.94
C PRO A 194 27.99 -24.00 -31.47
N THR A 195 27.20 -22.96 -31.15
CA THR A 195 27.05 -22.50 -29.77
C THR A 195 26.58 -23.64 -28.87
N THR A 196 27.17 -23.76 -27.68
CA THR A 196 26.72 -24.70 -26.65
C THR A 196 25.72 -24.07 -25.69
N ALA A 197 25.41 -22.79 -25.83
CA ALA A 197 24.38 -22.12 -25.03
C ALA A 197 22.97 -22.63 -25.38
N ALA A 198 22.08 -22.63 -24.39
CA ALA A 198 20.66 -22.89 -24.60
C ALA A 198 19.88 -21.58 -24.73
N LEU A 199 18.85 -21.56 -25.58
CA LEU A 199 17.95 -20.40 -25.74
C LEU A 199 17.38 -19.93 -24.40
N ALA A 200 16.86 -20.87 -23.61
CA ALA A 200 16.19 -20.57 -22.35
C ALA A 200 17.14 -19.93 -21.32
N ASP A 201 18.42 -20.31 -21.31
CA ASP A 201 19.41 -19.73 -20.40
C ASP A 201 19.72 -18.28 -20.79
N ILE A 202 19.90 -18.02 -22.10
CA ILE A 202 20.18 -16.66 -22.60
C ILE A 202 18.98 -15.73 -22.40
N GLU A 203 17.77 -16.22 -22.68
CA GLU A 203 16.53 -15.48 -22.45
C GLU A 203 16.36 -15.17 -20.96
N GLY A 204 16.56 -16.16 -20.09
CA GLY A 204 16.52 -15.99 -18.64
C GLY A 204 17.54 -14.97 -18.12
N ASP A 205 18.76 -14.95 -18.66
CA ASP A 205 19.78 -13.96 -18.31
C ASP A 205 19.38 -12.53 -18.71
N ILE A 206 18.75 -12.36 -19.89
CA ILE A 206 18.25 -11.05 -20.35
C ILE A 206 17.09 -10.58 -19.49
N ASP A 207 16.13 -11.47 -19.21
CA ASP A 207 14.96 -11.19 -18.39
C ASP A 207 15.36 -10.84 -16.96
N ALA A 208 16.30 -11.57 -16.36
CA ALA A 208 16.82 -11.27 -15.02
C ALA A 208 17.50 -9.90 -14.95
N ALA A 209 18.30 -9.55 -15.97
CA ALA A 209 18.94 -8.24 -16.04
C ALA A 209 17.92 -7.10 -16.19
N ALA A 210 16.88 -7.32 -17.02
CA ALA A 210 15.80 -6.36 -17.16
C ALA A 210 15.00 -6.22 -15.87
N ALA A 211 14.64 -7.32 -15.22
CA ALA A 211 13.90 -7.34 -13.95
C ALA A 211 14.65 -6.60 -12.84
N ASN A 212 15.96 -6.81 -12.69
CA ASN A 212 16.78 -6.09 -11.70
C ASN A 212 16.78 -4.58 -11.96
N LEU A 213 16.98 -4.16 -13.21
CA LEU A 213 16.95 -2.74 -13.56
C LEU A 213 15.55 -2.12 -13.37
N VAL A 214 14.50 -2.85 -13.72
CA VAL A 214 13.11 -2.41 -13.50
C VAL A 214 12.86 -2.26 -12.00
N HIS A 215 13.21 -3.27 -11.20
CA HIS A 215 13.06 -3.25 -9.75
C HIS A 215 13.75 -2.04 -9.12
N ASP A 216 15.03 -1.79 -9.42
CA ASP A 216 15.77 -0.67 -8.84
C ASP A 216 15.37 0.71 -9.39
N THR A 217 14.53 0.75 -10.43
CA THR A 217 13.95 2.00 -10.92
C THR A 217 12.53 2.25 -10.42
N ILE A 218 11.80 1.22 -9.96
CA ILE A 218 10.46 1.36 -9.37
C ILE A 218 10.44 1.28 -7.84
N VAL A 219 11.42 0.60 -7.24
CA VAL A 219 11.66 0.53 -5.80
C VAL A 219 12.96 1.28 -5.53
N SER A 220 12.90 2.37 -4.76
CA SER A 220 14.05 3.27 -4.55
C SER A 220 15.19 2.57 -3.82
N PRO A 221 16.37 2.39 -4.46
CA PRO A 221 17.52 1.73 -3.82
C PRO A 221 18.18 2.60 -2.75
N ASN A 222 17.72 3.84 -2.59
CA ASN A 222 18.24 4.80 -1.61
C ASN A 222 17.47 4.77 -0.27
N VAL A 223 16.44 3.92 -0.16
CA VAL A 223 15.77 3.65 1.12
C VAL A 223 16.51 2.50 1.81
N ASP A 224 16.86 2.68 3.08
CA ASP A 224 17.59 1.71 3.89
C ASP A 224 16.80 0.38 3.99
N ASP A 225 17.46 -0.74 3.68
CA ASP A 225 16.90 -2.09 3.68
C ASP A 225 17.19 -2.86 4.99
N THR A 226 17.96 -2.27 5.90
CA THR A 226 18.38 -2.86 7.17
C THR A 226 17.54 -2.38 8.35
N GLN A 227 17.08 -1.13 8.32
CA GLN A 227 16.34 -0.50 9.42
C GLN A 227 15.36 0.57 8.93
N PHE A 228 14.42 0.97 9.78
CA PHE A 228 13.60 2.14 9.52
C PHE A 228 14.44 3.42 9.60
N THR A 229 14.35 4.25 8.57
CA THR A 229 14.94 5.58 8.52
C THR A 229 13.89 6.63 8.83
N THR A 230 14.25 7.64 9.63
CA THR A 230 13.41 8.80 9.93
C THR A 230 13.48 9.82 8.79
N TYR A 231 12.33 10.31 8.36
CA TYR A 231 12.20 11.39 7.38
C TYR A 231 11.47 12.58 7.99
N ALA A 232 11.94 13.78 7.68
CA ALA A 232 11.37 15.05 8.10
C ALA A 232 11.04 15.88 6.85
N PRO A 233 9.79 16.30 6.63
CA PRO A 233 9.49 17.26 5.58
C PRO A 233 10.25 18.57 5.83
N ALA A 234 11.03 19.02 4.85
CA ALA A 234 11.90 20.21 5.00
C ALA A 234 11.13 21.55 5.05
N GLY A 235 9.80 21.54 4.92
CA GLY A 235 8.92 22.70 4.89
C GLY A 235 7.63 22.43 4.10
N PRO A 236 6.93 23.48 3.64
CA PRO A 236 5.77 23.33 2.80
C PRO A 236 6.08 22.48 1.56
N THR A 237 5.25 21.47 1.30
CA THR A 237 5.43 20.49 0.23
C THR A 237 4.36 20.68 -0.82
N ARG A 238 4.75 21.01 -2.06
CA ARG A 238 3.82 21.06 -3.20
C ARG A 238 3.44 19.64 -3.62
N TYR A 239 2.15 19.31 -3.57
CA TYR A 239 1.65 18.02 -4.04
C TYR A 239 0.26 18.17 -4.67
N LEU A 240 0.09 17.61 -5.88
CA LEU A 240 -1.15 17.63 -6.67
C LEU A 240 -1.86 19.00 -6.71
N GLY A 241 -1.09 20.07 -6.82
CA GLY A 241 -1.65 21.43 -6.93
C GLY A 241 -1.98 22.11 -5.60
N ARG A 242 -1.70 21.48 -4.46
CA ARG A 242 -1.81 22.07 -3.12
C ARG A 242 -0.43 22.23 -2.48
N ASP A 243 -0.28 23.26 -1.65
CA ASP A 243 0.86 23.40 -0.75
C ASP A 243 0.45 22.82 0.60
N LEU A 244 1.17 21.78 1.04
CA LEU A 244 0.90 21.06 2.29
C LEU A 244 1.91 21.50 3.34
N THR A 245 1.45 21.76 4.56
CA THR A 245 2.23 22.23 5.69
C THR A 245 2.18 21.17 6.80
N PRO A 246 3.02 20.12 6.72
CA PRO A 246 3.00 19.05 7.69
C PRO A 246 3.53 19.53 9.05
N ILE A 247 2.76 19.32 10.11
CA ILE A 247 3.05 19.79 11.46
C ILE A 247 2.23 18.98 12.48
N CYS A 248 2.72 18.90 13.71
CA CYS A 248 1.97 18.31 14.83
C CYS A 248 1.03 19.33 15.49
N MET A 249 0.09 18.83 16.27
CA MET A 249 -0.99 19.63 16.84
C MET A 249 -0.53 20.83 17.66
N ASN A 250 0.63 20.71 18.32
CA ASN A 250 1.20 21.72 19.19
C ASN A 250 2.19 22.66 18.48
N GLY A 251 2.32 22.52 17.16
CA GLY A 251 3.27 23.26 16.34
C GLY A 251 4.66 22.62 16.20
N SER A 252 4.92 21.45 16.79
CA SER A 252 6.21 20.76 16.61
C SER A 252 6.36 20.20 15.19
N PRO A 253 7.60 20.00 14.71
CA PRO A 253 7.84 19.38 13.40
C PRO A 253 7.24 17.97 13.31
N TYR A 254 6.75 17.62 12.12
CA TYR A 254 6.28 16.28 11.78
C TYR A 254 7.43 15.38 11.30
N TYR A 255 7.35 14.09 11.62
CA TYR A 255 8.28 13.05 11.16
C TYR A 255 7.53 11.78 10.78
N PHE A 256 8.07 11.02 9.84
CA PHE A 256 7.58 9.68 9.46
C PHE A 256 8.77 8.75 9.22
N PHE A 257 8.50 7.46 9.01
CA PHE A 257 9.56 6.47 8.83
C PHE A 257 9.34 5.61 7.60
N ALA A 258 10.42 5.10 7.00
CA ALA A 258 10.33 4.10 5.96
C ALA A 258 11.48 3.10 6.02
N LYS A 259 11.22 1.89 5.53
CA LYS A 259 12.19 0.82 5.37
C LYS A 259 11.96 0.13 4.03
N ARG A 260 13.04 -0.16 3.31
CA ARG A 260 13.03 -0.94 2.08
C ARG A 260 12.90 -2.44 2.40
N GLY A 261 12.09 -3.12 1.61
CA GLY A 261 11.93 -4.57 1.60
C GLY A 261 12.76 -5.24 0.52
N THR A 262 12.61 -6.56 0.40
CA THR A 262 13.26 -7.39 -0.63
C THR A 262 12.31 -7.76 -1.77
N VAL A 263 11.00 -7.52 -1.62
CA VAL A 263 9.99 -7.73 -2.67
C VAL A 263 9.32 -6.42 -3.09
N ASN A 264 8.75 -6.38 -4.30
CA ASN A 264 8.01 -5.22 -4.82
C ASN A 264 6.58 -5.12 -4.24
N LYS A 265 6.46 -5.15 -2.91
CA LYS A 265 5.20 -5.01 -2.19
C LYS A 265 5.32 -3.94 -1.11
N LEU A 266 4.22 -3.27 -0.77
CA LEU A 266 4.24 -2.11 0.10
C LEU A 266 3.20 -2.21 1.23
N VAL A 267 3.64 -2.02 2.47
CA VAL A 267 2.78 -1.72 3.61
C VAL A 267 2.77 -0.21 3.84
N VAL A 268 1.57 0.38 3.90
CA VAL A 268 1.39 1.75 4.42
C VAL A 268 0.69 1.63 5.77
N TYR A 269 1.46 1.78 6.85
CA TYR A 269 0.98 1.65 8.22
C TYR A 269 0.72 3.02 8.85
N TYR A 270 -0.48 3.22 9.38
CA TYR A 270 -0.87 4.43 10.10
C TYR A 270 -0.83 4.20 11.62
N GLN A 271 -0.08 5.04 12.32
CA GLN A 271 0.08 4.97 13.76
C GLN A 271 -1.24 5.28 14.51
N GLY A 272 -1.50 4.58 15.62
CA GLY A 272 -2.56 4.95 16.56
C GLY A 272 -2.19 6.15 17.43
N GLY A 273 -2.99 6.41 18.47
CA GLY A 273 -2.65 7.46 19.45
C GLY A 273 -3.80 8.38 19.83
N GLY A 274 -5.03 7.88 19.92
CA GLY A 274 -6.19 8.64 20.43
C GLY A 274 -6.69 9.77 19.52
N ALA A 275 -7.51 10.68 20.06
CA ALA A 275 -8.08 11.81 19.32
C ALA A 275 -8.59 12.92 20.26
N CYS A 276 -8.71 14.14 19.74
CA CYS A 276 -9.31 15.26 20.44
C CYS A 276 -10.09 16.16 19.46
N TRP A 277 -11.16 16.81 19.92
CA TRP A 277 -12.08 17.52 19.01
C TRP A 277 -12.70 18.78 19.62
N ASN A 278 -12.32 19.15 20.84
CA ASN A 278 -12.75 20.37 21.51
C ASN A 278 -11.74 20.77 22.60
N SER A 279 -11.90 21.95 23.18
CA SER A 279 -11.01 22.45 24.23
C SER A 279 -10.77 21.49 25.39
N LEU A 280 -11.82 20.80 25.86
CA LEU A 280 -11.70 19.94 27.02
C LEU A 280 -10.94 18.64 26.70
N THR A 281 -11.18 18.04 25.54
CA THR A 281 -10.47 16.84 25.10
C THR A 281 -9.03 17.15 24.66
N CYS A 282 -8.81 18.26 23.96
CA CYS A 282 -7.49 18.68 23.49
C CYS A 282 -6.62 19.30 24.59
N GLY A 283 -7.20 19.73 25.71
CA GLY A 283 -6.46 20.18 26.90
C GLY A 283 -5.96 19.04 27.80
N LEU A 284 -6.29 17.79 27.47
CA LEU A 284 -5.89 16.58 28.20
C LEU A 284 -5.03 15.68 27.31
N PRO A 285 -4.23 14.76 27.87
CA PRO A 285 -3.45 13.78 27.10
C PRO A 285 -4.37 12.68 26.53
N SER A 286 -5.31 13.07 25.66
CA SER A 286 -6.25 12.20 24.96
C SER A 286 -5.68 11.64 23.66
N CYS A 287 -4.53 12.15 23.23
CA CYS A 287 -3.86 11.77 22.01
C CYS A 287 -2.36 12.13 22.02
N ASP A 288 -1.62 11.58 21.05
CA ASP A 288 -0.23 11.91 20.81
C ASP A 288 -0.11 13.29 20.15
N THR A 289 0.72 14.16 20.73
CA THR A 289 0.79 15.59 20.35
C THR A 289 2.07 15.97 19.59
N THR A 290 3.01 15.03 19.52
CA THR A 290 4.35 15.15 18.91
C THR A 290 4.74 13.81 18.32
N VAL A 291 5.74 13.79 17.43
CA VAL A 291 6.47 12.58 17.06
C VAL A 291 7.83 12.61 17.76
N ASP A 292 8.23 11.55 18.44
CA ASP A 292 9.58 11.31 18.96
C ASP A 292 10.40 10.48 17.95
N PRO A 293 11.17 11.12 17.06
CA PRO A 293 11.96 10.43 16.04
C PRO A 293 13.27 9.84 16.57
N SER A 294 13.57 9.96 17.87
CA SER A 294 14.86 9.55 18.40
C SER A 294 15.08 8.03 18.22
N PRO A 295 16.34 7.55 18.17
CA PRO A 295 16.61 6.12 18.04
C PRO A 295 15.96 5.26 19.13
N THR A 296 15.72 5.82 20.31
CA THR A 296 15.05 5.16 21.45
C THR A 296 13.62 5.65 21.68
N GLY A 297 13.09 6.47 20.76
CA GLY A 297 11.78 7.09 20.88
C GLY A 297 10.65 6.09 20.72
N SER A 298 9.50 6.38 21.35
CA SER A 298 8.33 5.50 21.30
C SER A 298 7.71 5.37 19.91
N ASP A 299 7.90 6.37 19.06
CA ASP A 299 7.32 6.39 17.71
C ASP A 299 8.23 5.76 16.66
N ASN A 300 9.48 5.45 17.02
CA ASN A 300 10.44 4.84 16.10
C ASN A 300 10.15 3.33 15.95
N PRO A 301 9.75 2.85 14.74
CA PRO A 301 9.36 1.45 14.56
C PRO A 301 10.49 0.45 14.80
N ASN A 302 11.76 0.89 14.80
CA ASN A 302 12.89 0.03 15.16
C ASN A 302 12.84 -0.45 16.62
N ASN A 303 12.03 0.16 17.48
CA ASN A 303 11.90 -0.22 18.90
C ASN A 303 10.76 -1.20 19.18
N VAL A 304 10.06 -1.68 18.14
CA VAL A 304 8.91 -2.59 18.26
C VAL A 304 9.25 -3.93 17.62
N HIS A 305 9.22 -5.01 18.41
CA HIS A 305 9.63 -6.35 17.99
C HIS A 305 8.57 -7.41 18.37
N VAL A 306 7.30 -7.10 18.13
CA VAL A 306 6.16 -7.96 18.48
C VAL A 306 5.09 -7.91 17.39
N GLY A 307 4.30 -8.98 17.27
CA GLY A 307 3.21 -9.08 16.29
C GLY A 307 3.73 -8.95 14.86
N PHE A 308 3.00 -8.22 14.01
CA PHE A 308 3.42 -7.92 12.64
C PHE A 308 4.50 -6.82 12.54
N ALA A 309 4.83 -6.13 13.64
CA ALA A 309 5.99 -5.24 13.69
C ALA A 309 7.31 -6.01 13.86
N ASP A 310 7.29 -7.26 14.33
CA ASP A 310 8.46 -8.13 14.34
C ASP A 310 8.75 -8.67 12.93
N LEU A 311 9.56 -7.95 12.16
CA LEU A 311 9.99 -8.37 10.82
C LEU A 311 11.00 -9.54 10.86
N GLY A 312 11.51 -9.92 12.03
CA GLY A 312 12.36 -11.10 12.21
C GLY A 312 11.57 -12.40 12.32
N ASN A 313 10.27 -12.33 12.56
CA ASN A 313 9.41 -13.50 12.69
C ASN A 313 9.12 -14.12 11.31
N PRO A 314 9.48 -15.40 11.05
CA PRO A 314 9.26 -16.03 9.76
C PRO A 314 7.77 -16.21 9.41
N SER A 315 6.88 -16.17 10.39
CA SER A 315 5.43 -16.23 10.18
C SER A 315 4.81 -14.88 9.82
N ASN A 316 5.57 -13.77 9.87
CA ASN A 316 5.08 -12.45 9.50
C ASN A 316 4.96 -12.32 7.97
N PRO A 317 3.76 -12.12 7.39
CA PRO A 317 3.60 -12.02 5.94
C PRO A 317 4.25 -10.78 5.34
N PHE A 318 4.54 -9.77 6.16
CA PHE A 318 5.08 -8.47 5.73
C PHE A 318 6.59 -8.35 5.93
N LYS A 319 7.28 -9.39 6.43
CA LYS A 319 8.72 -9.33 6.79
C LYS A 319 9.65 -8.85 5.66
N ASP A 320 9.28 -9.14 4.42
CA ASP A 320 10.06 -8.84 3.21
C ASP A 320 9.54 -7.60 2.46
N TRP A 321 8.44 -6.98 2.91
CA TRP A 321 7.78 -5.89 2.20
C TRP A 321 8.48 -4.56 2.47
N ASN A 322 8.32 -3.61 1.54
CA ASN A 322 8.61 -2.22 1.82
C ASN A 322 7.59 -1.70 2.83
N ILE A 323 7.99 -0.83 3.75
CA ILE A 323 7.10 -0.30 4.78
C ILE A 323 7.26 1.21 4.86
N VAL A 324 6.13 1.91 4.79
CA VAL A 324 6.01 3.34 5.11
C VAL A 324 5.16 3.47 6.36
N PHE A 325 5.73 4.02 7.42
CA PHE A 325 5.08 4.25 8.69
C PHE A 325 4.69 5.73 8.81
N VAL A 326 3.38 5.98 8.76
CA VAL A 326 2.77 7.30 8.89
C VAL A 326 2.55 7.58 10.38
N SER A 327 3.43 8.37 10.97
CA SER A 327 3.32 8.76 12.39
C SER A 327 2.10 9.63 12.63
N TYR A 328 1.60 9.63 13.86
CA TYR A 328 0.42 10.39 14.27
C TYR A 328 0.76 11.43 15.34
N CYS A 329 0.36 12.68 15.13
CA CYS A 329 0.51 13.72 16.15
C CYS A 329 -0.50 14.88 16.01
N SER A 330 -1.58 14.65 15.25
CA SER A 330 -2.55 15.67 14.84
C SER A 330 -3.92 15.54 15.52
N CYS A 331 -4.13 14.45 16.29
CA CYS A 331 -5.32 14.23 17.11
C CYS A 331 -6.67 14.21 16.37
N ASP A 332 -6.63 13.96 15.06
CA ASP A 332 -7.74 14.04 14.10
C ASP A 332 -7.83 12.81 13.19
N VAL A 333 -7.37 11.67 13.70
CA VAL A 333 -7.41 10.35 13.04
C VAL A 333 -6.80 10.33 11.62
N HIS A 334 -5.74 11.12 11.40
CA HIS A 334 -4.96 11.23 10.15
C HIS A 334 -5.68 11.86 8.95
N PHE A 335 -6.79 12.56 9.17
CA PHE A 335 -7.55 13.11 8.04
C PHE A 335 -8.19 14.48 8.30
N GLY A 336 -7.92 15.08 9.46
CA GLY A 336 -8.27 16.47 9.71
C GLY A 336 -7.40 17.46 8.92
N ASP A 337 -7.97 18.63 8.64
CA ASP A 337 -7.30 19.79 8.02
C ASP A 337 -7.96 21.08 8.53
N ALA A 338 -7.70 21.38 9.80
CA ALA A 338 -8.26 22.53 10.51
C ALA A 338 -7.27 23.09 11.54
N ALA A 339 -7.19 24.41 11.63
CA ALA A 339 -6.64 25.09 12.79
C ALA A 339 -7.79 25.50 13.71
N GLN A 340 -7.69 25.17 15.00
CA GLN A 340 -8.73 25.46 15.98
C GLN A 340 -8.16 26.24 17.15
N ASP A 341 -8.76 27.40 17.44
CA ASP A 341 -8.41 28.24 18.58
C ASP A 341 -9.17 27.81 19.85
N TYR A 342 -8.96 26.55 20.25
CA TYR A 342 -9.30 26.16 21.61
C TYR A 342 -8.31 26.81 22.59
N PRO A 343 -8.57 26.81 23.91
CA PRO A 343 -7.50 26.78 24.88
C PRO A 343 -7.12 25.30 25.11
N PRO A 344 -5.99 24.78 24.58
CA PRO A 344 -4.92 25.43 23.78
C PRO A 344 -5.21 25.48 22.27
N HIS A 345 -4.48 26.30 21.50
CA HIS A 345 -4.56 26.27 20.03
C HIS A 345 -4.10 24.90 19.50
N VAL A 346 -4.78 24.39 18.47
CA VAL A 346 -4.58 23.04 17.93
C VAL A 346 -4.52 23.06 16.40
N GLU A 347 -3.47 22.45 15.86
CA GLU A 347 -3.30 22.18 14.42
C GLU A 347 -3.74 20.74 14.09
N HIS A 348 -4.98 20.56 13.66
CA HIS A 348 -5.46 19.28 13.11
C HIS A 348 -5.01 19.17 11.65
N ARG A 349 -3.84 18.55 11.44
CA ARG A 349 -3.16 18.49 10.13
C ARG A 349 -2.93 17.06 9.63
N GLY A 350 -3.73 16.10 10.10
CA GLY A 350 -3.60 14.70 9.77
C GLY A 350 -3.64 14.43 8.27
N PHE A 351 -4.56 15.07 7.55
CA PHE A 351 -4.63 14.96 6.10
C PHE A 351 -3.34 15.49 5.46
N GLU A 352 -2.90 16.70 5.81
CA GLU A 352 -1.69 17.28 5.24
C GLU A 352 -0.45 16.42 5.51
N ASN A 353 -0.30 15.94 6.75
CA ASN A 353 0.76 15.02 7.16
C ASN A 353 0.75 13.74 6.31
N ALA A 354 -0.40 13.05 6.24
CA ALA A 354 -0.55 11.83 5.47
C ALA A 354 -0.30 12.03 3.96
N ARG A 355 -0.73 13.16 3.39
CA ARG A 355 -0.52 13.50 1.97
C ARG A 355 0.95 13.76 1.62
N VAL A 356 1.73 14.32 2.53
CA VAL A 356 3.17 14.47 2.35
C VAL A 356 3.85 13.10 2.33
N VAL A 357 3.43 12.19 3.22
CA VAL A 357 3.95 10.81 3.23
C VAL A 357 3.50 10.03 1.98
N GLU A 358 2.27 10.21 1.50
CA GLU A 358 1.79 9.64 0.23
C GLU A 358 2.66 10.10 -0.95
N LYS A 359 2.97 11.40 -1.04
CA LYS A 359 3.89 11.91 -2.08
C LYS A 359 5.23 11.19 -2.01
N TRP A 360 5.81 11.10 -0.82
CA TRP A 360 7.08 10.43 -0.62
C TRP A 360 7.00 8.96 -1.06
N ALA A 361 6.00 8.22 -0.58
CA ALA A 361 5.82 6.81 -0.91
C ALA A 361 5.62 6.59 -2.41
N ARG A 362 4.78 7.39 -3.06
CA ARG A 362 4.56 7.39 -4.52
C ARG A 362 5.85 7.53 -5.31
N GLU A 363 6.74 8.39 -4.84
CA GLU A 363 7.97 8.72 -5.55
C GLU A 363 9.08 7.68 -5.32
N HIS A 364 9.02 6.92 -4.22
CA HIS A 364 10.01 5.89 -3.86
C HIS A 364 9.57 4.46 -4.21
N PHE A 365 8.26 4.21 -4.29
CA PHE A 365 7.65 2.92 -4.63
C PHE A 365 6.63 3.16 -5.75
N VAL A 366 7.10 3.15 -6.99
CA VAL A 366 6.37 3.72 -8.13
C VAL A 366 5.30 2.79 -8.69
N ASN A 367 5.54 1.48 -8.63
CA ASN A 367 4.64 0.45 -9.14
C ASN A 367 4.74 -0.84 -8.30
N PRO A 368 4.36 -0.82 -7.02
CA PRO A 368 4.29 -2.03 -6.21
C PRO A 368 3.31 -3.03 -6.82
N ASP A 369 3.60 -4.32 -6.74
CA ASP A 369 2.69 -5.37 -7.20
C ASP A 369 1.46 -5.46 -6.29
N GLU A 370 1.66 -5.18 -5.00
CA GLU A 370 0.66 -5.27 -3.95
C GLU A 370 0.85 -4.18 -2.90
N VAL A 371 -0.25 -3.57 -2.46
CA VAL A 371 -0.27 -2.53 -1.44
C VAL A 371 -1.24 -2.92 -0.33
N PHE A 372 -0.72 -3.05 0.88
CA PHE A 372 -1.48 -3.32 2.09
C PHE A 372 -1.54 -2.06 2.94
N VAL A 373 -2.71 -1.43 3.02
CA VAL A 373 -2.95 -0.23 3.83
C VAL A 373 -3.57 -0.64 5.15
N THR A 374 -2.95 -0.24 6.26
CA THR A 374 -3.40 -0.66 7.58
C THR A 374 -3.05 0.38 8.62
N GLY A 375 -3.65 0.26 9.79
CA GLY A 375 -3.31 1.05 10.95
C GLY A 375 -4.09 0.57 12.15
N SER A 376 -3.60 0.92 13.33
CA SER A 376 -4.21 0.50 14.59
C SER A 376 -4.87 1.69 15.31
N SER A 377 -6.03 1.49 15.92
CA SER A 377 -6.73 2.53 16.69
C SER A 377 -7.07 3.76 15.83
N ALA A 378 -6.64 4.97 16.21
CA ALA A 378 -6.76 6.18 15.38
C ALA A 378 -6.18 5.98 13.96
N GLY A 379 -5.13 5.18 13.83
CA GLY A 379 -4.52 4.83 12.55
C GLY A 379 -5.39 3.94 11.67
N ALA A 380 -6.30 3.15 12.25
CA ALA A 380 -7.23 2.33 11.48
C ALA A 380 -8.14 3.20 10.60
N TYR A 381 -8.64 4.30 11.16
CA TYR A 381 -9.38 5.32 10.42
C TYR A 381 -8.48 6.03 9.38
N GLY A 382 -7.25 6.35 9.75
CA GLY A 382 -6.26 6.92 8.82
C GLY A 382 -6.03 6.04 7.58
N ALA A 383 -5.87 4.73 7.79
CA ALA A 383 -5.77 3.74 6.74
C ALA A 383 -7.04 3.70 5.88
N TRP A 384 -8.21 3.63 6.52
CA TRP A 384 -9.51 3.55 5.85
C TRP A 384 -9.77 4.74 4.92
N PHE A 385 -9.51 5.94 5.41
CA PHE A 385 -9.85 7.17 4.71
C PHE A 385 -8.82 7.60 3.66
N ASN A 386 -7.55 7.25 3.85
CA ASN A 386 -6.51 7.50 2.85
C ASN A 386 -6.47 6.42 1.75
N ALA A 387 -6.98 5.20 1.98
CA ALA A 387 -6.95 4.12 0.99
C ALA A 387 -7.54 4.49 -0.39
N PRO A 388 -8.71 5.16 -0.51
CA PRO A 388 -9.23 5.64 -1.80
C PRO A 388 -8.30 6.61 -2.55
N LEU A 389 -7.40 7.27 -1.84
CA LEU A 389 -6.40 8.17 -2.43
C LEU A 389 -5.21 7.38 -2.96
N HIS A 390 -4.76 6.37 -2.20
CA HIS A 390 -3.68 5.46 -2.59
C HIS A 390 -4.01 4.63 -3.84
N GLU A 391 -5.26 4.20 -4.01
CA GLU A 391 -5.76 3.53 -5.23
C GLU A 391 -5.48 4.34 -6.52
N ARG A 392 -5.48 5.68 -6.42
CA ARG A 392 -5.20 6.58 -7.55
C ARG A 392 -3.71 6.72 -7.83
N VAL A 393 -2.89 6.47 -6.82
CA VAL A 393 -1.43 6.48 -6.91
C VAL A 393 -0.95 5.19 -7.57
N TRP A 394 -1.51 4.04 -7.17
CA TRP A 394 -1.08 2.71 -7.57
C TRP A 394 -2.21 1.89 -8.23
N PRO A 395 -2.75 2.36 -9.37
CA PRO A 395 -3.93 1.74 -10.00
C PRO A 395 -3.69 0.34 -10.58
N ALA A 396 -2.41 -0.02 -10.78
CA ALA A 396 -2.00 -1.33 -11.30
C ALA A 396 -1.72 -2.36 -10.18
N SER A 397 -1.74 -1.94 -8.92
CA SER A 397 -1.47 -2.82 -7.79
C SER A 397 -2.71 -3.63 -7.40
N LYS A 398 -2.46 -4.80 -6.81
CA LYS A 398 -3.43 -5.44 -5.93
C LYS A 398 -3.49 -4.68 -4.61
N PHE A 399 -4.70 -4.51 -4.07
CA PHE A 399 -4.93 -3.57 -2.97
C PHE A 399 -5.76 -4.19 -1.85
N GLU A 400 -5.27 -4.07 -0.63
CA GLU A 400 -5.85 -4.61 0.58
C GLU A 400 -5.86 -3.55 1.68
N VAL A 401 -6.98 -3.44 2.39
CA VAL A 401 -7.15 -2.47 3.48
C VAL A 401 -7.62 -3.18 4.73
N LEU A 402 -6.88 -3.06 5.84
CA LEU A 402 -7.26 -3.60 7.14
C LEU A 402 -7.27 -2.50 8.20
N ALA A 403 -8.43 -2.22 8.78
CA ALA A 403 -8.56 -1.35 9.94
C ALA A 403 -8.52 -2.19 11.23
N ASP A 404 -7.41 -2.10 11.97
CA ASP A 404 -7.20 -2.79 13.25
C ASP A 404 -7.73 -1.95 14.42
N ALA A 405 -8.85 -2.39 15.01
CA ALA A 405 -9.54 -1.72 16.12
C ALA A 405 -10.09 -0.32 15.76
N GLY A 406 -10.80 -0.20 14.62
CA GLY A 406 -11.38 1.06 14.15
C GLY A 406 -12.67 0.93 13.35
N ASN A 407 -13.72 0.34 13.92
CA ASN A 407 -15.00 0.07 13.22
C ASN A 407 -15.95 1.27 13.11
N GLY A 408 -15.62 2.44 13.69
CA GLY A 408 -16.44 3.65 13.55
C GLY A 408 -17.67 3.71 14.45
N VAL A 409 -17.61 3.10 15.63
CA VAL A 409 -18.67 3.22 16.63
C VAL A 409 -18.62 4.60 17.29
N ILE A 410 -19.52 5.47 16.86
CA ILE A 410 -19.68 6.84 17.38
C ILE A 410 -21.16 7.13 17.62
N THR A 411 -21.46 8.11 18.47
CA THR A 411 -22.85 8.59 18.61
C THR A 411 -23.20 9.52 17.45
N GLN A 412 -24.48 9.58 17.08
CA GLN A 412 -24.94 10.55 16.07
C GLN A 412 -24.65 12.00 16.50
N SER A 413 -24.81 12.30 17.80
CA SER A 413 -24.47 13.62 18.35
C SER A 413 -22.99 13.98 18.18
N PHE A 414 -22.09 12.99 18.19
CA PHE A 414 -20.68 13.22 17.91
C PHE A 414 -20.46 13.53 16.42
N LEU A 415 -21.05 12.73 15.54
CA LEU A 415 -20.97 12.92 14.09
C LEU A 415 -21.48 14.31 13.68
N ASP A 416 -22.62 14.75 14.21
CA ASP A 416 -23.24 16.02 13.81
C ASP A 416 -22.52 17.23 14.39
N ALA A 417 -22.07 17.17 15.65
CA ALA A 417 -21.65 18.36 16.40
C ALA A 417 -20.13 18.50 16.58
N TYR A 418 -19.36 17.43 16.47
CA TYR A 418 -17.92 17.45 16.80
C TYR A 418 -17.02 16.96 15.67
N PHE A 419 -17.45 15.97 14.89
CA PHE A 419 -16.69 15.53 13.71
C PHE A 419 -16.36 16.67 12.72
N PRO A 420 -17.26 17.66 12.48
CA PRO A 420 -16.95 18.81 11.61
C PRO A 420 -15.78 19.68 12.09
N ASN A 421 -15.38 19.60 13.36
CA ASN A 421 -14.27 20.40 13.90
C ASN A 421 -12.91 20.04 13.28
N TRP A 422 -12.78 18.84 12.71
CA TRP A 422 -11.59 18.43 11.96
C TRP A 422 -11.60 18.88 10.50
N ASN A 423 -12.68 19.48 10.00
CA ASN A 423 -12.84 19.85 8.58
C ASN A 423 -12.59 18.68 7.61
N PHE A 424 -12.97 17.48 8.04
CA PHE A 424 -12.70 16.22 7.36
C PHE A 424 -13.27 16.17 5.93
N ALA A 425 -14.55 16.55 5.78
CA ALA A 425 -15.32 16.36 4.56
C ALA A 425 -14.76 17.15 3.36
N ALA A 426 -14.01 18.22 3.60
CA ALA A 426 -13.39 19.03 2.54
C ALA A 426 -12.30 18.28 1.76
N ASN A 427 -11.76 17.19 2.32
CA ASN A 427 -10.65 16.43 1.74
C ASN A 427 -11.06 15.10 1.12
N VAL A 428 -12.35 14.75 1.19
CA VAL A 428 -12.90 13.52 0.64
C VAL A 428 -12.96 13.63 -0.90
N PRO A 429 -12.61 12.56 -1.66
CA PRO A 429 -12.75 12.57 -3.12
C PRO A 429 -14.18 12.88 -3.56
N THR A 430 -14.35 13.98 -4.31
CA THR A 430 -15.67 14.48 -4.73
C THR A 430 -16.19 13.79 -5.99
N ASP A 431 -15.35 13.02 -6.69
CA ASP A 431 -15.71 12.23 -7.85
C ASP A 431 -16.30 10.86 -7.48
N ILE A 432 -16.23 10.44 -6.21
CA ILE A 432 -16.88 9.23 -5.70
C ILE A 432 -18.30 9.60 -5.23
N PRO A 433 -19.37 9.17 -5.93
CA PRO A 433 -20.74 9.60 -5.63
C PRO A 433 -21.17 9.22 -4.20
N GLY A 434 -21.77 10.18 -3.49
CA GLY A 434 -22.33 9.99 -2.15
C GLY A 434 -21.30 9.95 -1.01
N LEU A 435 -20.00 9.92 -1.30
CA LEU A 435 -18.95 9.74 -0.28
C LEU A 435 -18.87 10.90 0.71
N THR A 436 -19.05 12.14 0.25
CA THR A 436 -19.10 13.30 1.15
C THR A 436 -20.39 13.32 1.98
N ASP A 437 -21.53 13.01 1.35
CA ASP A 437 -22.84 13.07 2.01
C ASP A 437 -22.97 12.06 3.15
N VAL A 438 -22.37 10.86 3.01
CA VAL A 438 -22.47 9.83 4.04
C VAL A 438 -21.73 10.20 5.34
N LEU A 439 -20.72 11.05 5.24
CA LEU A 439 -19.93 11.56 6.37
C LEU A 439 -20.55 12.80 7.03
N ILE A 440 -21.41 13.54 6.31
CA ILE A 440 -22.05 14.76 6.84
C ILE A 440 -23.47 14.46 7.34
N ASN A 441 -24.23 13.64 6.61
CA ASN A 441 -25.66 13.43 6.82
C ASN A 441 -26.04 11.95 6.91
N GLY A 442 -25.09 11.03 6.79
CA GLY A 442 -25.35 9.60 6.63
C GLY A 442 -24.99 8.74 7.84
N SER A 443 -24.75 7.46 7.56
CA SER A 443 -24.51 6.43 8.58
C SER A 443 -23.07 6.36 9.09
N GLY A 444 -22.19 7.28 8.67
CA GLY A 444 -20.76 7.26 9.04
C GLY A 444 -20.00 6.11 8.36
N ILE A 445 -19.12 5.42 9.10
CA ILE A 445 -18.22 4.38 8.58
C ILE A 445 -18.94 3.25 7.81
N PRO A 446 -20.09 2.70 8.25
CA PRO A 446 -20.80 1.67 7.48
C PRO A 446 -21.14 2.12 6.05
N GLY A 447 -21.77 3.30 5.89
CA GLY A 447 -22.13 3.81 4.58
C GLY A 447 -20.92 4.30 3.78
N TYR A 448 -19.90 4.85 4.44
CA TYR A 448 -18.61 5.13 3.79
C TYR A 448 -18.00 3.86 3.19
N THR A 449 -17.98 2.77 3.96
CA THR A 449 -17.43 1.48 3.55
C THR A 449 -18.22 0.88 2.39
N GLU A 450 -19.55 0.93 2.44
CA GLU A 450 -20.40 0.50 1.33
C GLU A 450 -20.06 1.26 0.03
N ILE A 451 -19.89 2.58 0.11
CA ILE A 451 -19.57 3.41 -1.07
C ILE A 451 -18.19 3.08 -1.63
N VAL A 452 -17.14 3.06 -0.79
CA VAL A 452 -15.77 2.82 -1.29
C VAL A 452 -15.56 1.39 -1.75
N ALA A 453 -16.15 0.39 -1.07
CA ALA A 453 -16.03 -1.01 -1.48
C ALA A 453 -16.73 -1.28 -2.81
N ASN A 454 -17.86 -0.63 -3.09
CA ASN A 454 -18.52 -0.70 -4.39
C ASN A 454 -17.75 0.07 -5.49
N PHE A 455 -17.13 1.20 -5.16
CA PHE A 455 -16.34 1.99 -6.11
C PHE A 455 -15.02 1.28 -6.48
N PHE A 456 -14.42 0.56 -5.54
CA PHE A 456 -13.19 -0.21 -5.71
C PHE A 456 -13.43 -1.72 -5.54
N PRO A 457 -14.07 -2.39 -6.52
CA PRO A 457 -14.51 -3.78 -6.38
C PRO A 457 -13.36 -4.81 -6.39
N ARG A 458 -12.15 -4.41 -6.82
CA ARG A 458 -10.94 -5.26 -6.77
C ARG A 458 -10.25 -5.24 -5.40
N THR A 459 -10.60 -4.27 -4.56
CA THR A 459 -9.94 -4.01 -3.29
C THR A 459 -10.61 -4.81 -2.20
N ARG A 460 -9.81 -5.46 -1.37
CA ARG A 460 -10.30 -6.20 -0.20
C ARG A 460 -10.31 -5.28 1.01
N TRP A 461 -11.48 -5.09 1.59
CA TRP A 461 -11.69 -4.24 2.76
C TRP A 461 -11.95 -5.12 3.98
N ALA A 462 -11.25 -4.86 5.09
CA ALA A 462 -11.32 -5.67 6.28
C ALA A 462 -11.34 -4.83 7.57
N HIS A 463 -12.23 -5.16 8.50
CA HIS A 463 -12.11 -4.69 9.88
C HIS A 463 -11.66 -5.82 10.81
N TYR A 464 -10.81 -5.49 11.77
CA TYR A 464 -10.53 -6.33 12.93
C TYR A 464 -10.95 -5.58 14.21
N CYS A 465 -11.58 -6.27 15.15
CA CYS A 465 -11.83 -5.77 16.50
C CYS A 465 -11.87 -6.92 17.51
N THR A 466 -11.59 -6.66 18.78
CA THR A 466 -12.10 -7.55 19.83
C THR A 466 -13.51 -7.12 20.22
N ALA A 467 -14.33 -8.07 20.67
CA ALA A 467 -15.74 -7.83 20.97
C ALA A 467 -15.97 -6.65 21.93
N TYR A 468 -15.05 -6.39 22.87
CA TYR A 468 -15.20 -5.36 23.90
C TYR A 468 -14.08 -4.32 23.92
N ASP A 469 -13.32 -4.17 22.82
CA ASP A 469 -12.17 -3.27 22.63
C ASP A 469 -12.03 -2.19 23.72
N GLY A 470 -11.23 -2.53 24.72
CA GLY A 470 -11.29 -1.99 26.07
C GLY A 470 -10.20 -0.98 26.36
N GLY A 471 -10.28 -0.40 27.56
CA GLY A 471 -9.28 0.50 28.11
C GLY A 471 -9.58 1.98 27.89
N PHE A 472 -8.91 2.80 28.67
CA PHE A 472 -9.09 4.26 28.67
C PHE A 472 -8.86 4.88 27.28
N GLY A 473 -7.83 4.44 26.56
CA GLY A 473 -7.52 4.87 25.19
C GLY A 473 -8.05 3.94 24.09
N GLY A 474 -8.85 2.93 24.44
CA GLY A 474 -9.47 2.02 23.48
C GLY A 474 -10.79 2.56 22.93
N GLN A 475 -11.42 1.80 22.03
CA GLN A 475 -12.65 2.22 21.36
C GLN A 475 -13.81 2.45 22.35
N THR A 476 -13.96 1.57 23.35
CA THR A 476 -14.97 1.75 24.41
C THR A 476 -14.72 2.98 25.27
N GLY A 477 -13.46 3.39 25.48
CA GLY A 477 -13.11 4.62 26.18
C GLY A 477 -13.64 5.85 25.47
N PHE A 478 -13.31 6.00 24.18
CA PHE A 478 -13.80 7.10 23.34
C PHE A 478 -15.32 7.07 23.17
N TYR A 479 -15.91 5.89 22.95
CA TYR A 479 -17.35 5.77 22.85
C TYR A 479 -18.06 6.18 24.15
N ASN A 480 -17.49 5.84 25.32
CA ASN A 480 -18.04 6.26 26.60
C ASN A 480 -17.95 7.78 26.81
N ILE A 481 -16.90 8.45 26.30
CA ILE A 481 -16.83 9.92 26.28
C ILE A 481 -18.02 10.49 25.50
N MET A 482 -18.30 9.95 24.31
CA MET A 482 -19.39 10.42 23.45
C MET A 482 -20.77 10.20 24.09
N LEU A 483 -20.98 9.04 24.73
CA LEU A 483 -22.22 8.74 25.46
C LEU A 483 -22.48 9.65 26.66
N ASN A 484 -21.43 10.25 27.24
CA ASN A 484 -21.50 11.08 28.44
C ASN A 484 -21.27 12.56 28.13
N ASN A 485 -21.93 13.06 27.07
CA ASN A 485 -21.88 14.48 26.65
C ASN A 485 -20.46 14.99 26.38
N ASN A 486 -19.61 14.14 25.79
CA ASN A 486 -18.21 14.44 25.48
C ASN A 486 -17.35 14.82 26.70
N ASN A 487 -17.70 14.31 27.88
CA ASN A 487 -16.88 14.46 29.09
C ASN A 487 -15.70 13.47 29.06
N PRO A 488 -14.44 13.91 28.95
CA PRO A 488 -13.28 13.02 28.87
C PRO A 488 -13.04 12.19 30.13
N VAL A 489 -13.55 12.62 31.30
CA VAL A 489 -13.46 11.84 32.54
C VAL A 489 -14.21 10.51 32.41
N ALA A 490 -15.22 10.43 31.54
CA ALA A 490 -15.98 9.20 31.33
C ALA A 490 -15.10 8.06 30.80
N ALA A 491 -14.01 8.32 30.08
CA ALA A 491 -13.10 7.26 29.63
C ALA A 491 -12.47 6.49 30.80
N LEU A 492 -12.38 7.06 32.01
CA LEU A 492 -11.92 6.33 33.20
C LEU A 492 -12.86 5.19 33.62
N THR A 493 -14.11 5.22 33.13
CA THR A 493 -15.15 4.21 33.36
C THR A 493 -15.58 3.53 32.06
N TRP A 494 -14.64 3.39 31.11
CA TRP A 494 -14.85 2.84 29.76
C TRP A 494 -15.67 1.53 29.73
N TRP A 495 -15.56 0.68 30.77
CA TRP A 495 -16.29 -0.57 30.89
C TRP A 495 -17.82 -0.40 30.86
N ASN A 496 -18.33 0.77 31.26
CA ASN A 496 -19.75 1.09 31.20
C ASN A 496 -20.30 1.08 29.77
N ALA A 497 -19.45 1.35 28.77
CA ALA A 497 -19.83 1.35 27.36
C ALA A 497 -19.57 0.00 26.67
N SER A 498 -18.83 -0.94 27.27
CA SER A 498 -18.36 -2.17 26.60
C SER A 498 -19.49 -2.99 25.97
N CYS A 499 -20.61 -3.19 26.68
CA CYS A 499 -21.73 -3.97 26.14
C CYS A 499 -22.43 -3.27 24.98
N GLN A 500 -22.68 -1.96 25.11
CA GLN A 500 -23.31 -1.20 24.04
C GLN A 500 -22.39 -1.08 22.82
N PHE A 501 -21.09 -0.86 23.04
CA PHE A 501 -20.08 -0.84 21.98
C PHE A 501 -20.10 -2.14 21.18
N ASN A 502 -20.00 -3.30 21.85
CA ASN A 502 -20.05 -4.62 21.19
C ASN A 502 -21.30 -4.74 20.31
N SER A 503 -22.48 -4.44 20.89
CA SER A 503 -23.74 -4.54 20.16
C SER A 503 -23.77 -3.65 18.91
N VAL A 504 -23.23 -2.43 18.98
CA VAL A 504 -23.21 -1.50 17.84
C VAL A 504 -22.16 -1.91 16.81
N MET A 505 -20.92 -2.19 17.24
CA MET A 505 -19.81 -2.65 16.39
C MET A 505 -20.23 -3.88 15.58
N ARG A 506 -20.75 -4.91 16.26
CA ARG A 506 -21.19 -6.15 15.64
C ARG A 506 -22.32 -5.92 14.62
N ALA A 507 -23.27 -5.05 14.96
CA ALA A 507 -24.35 -4.71 14.04
C ALA A 507 -23.85 -3.98 12.78
N GLN A 508 -22.88 -3.06 12.93
CA GLN A 508 -22.24 -2.35 11.83
C GLN A 508 -21.46 -3.31 10.92
N ASP A 509 -20.68 -4.22 11.49
CA ASP A 509 -19.89 -5.19 10.74
C ASP A 509 -20.77 -6.13 9.91
N ILE A 510 -21.81 -6.71 10.53
CA ILE A 510 -22.78 -7.59 9.84
C ILE A 510 -23.53 -6.84 8.74
N ALA A 511 -23.98 -5.60 9.01
CA ALA A 511 -24.69 -4.80 8.02
C ALA A 511 -23.79 -4.46 6.82
N THR A 512 -22.52 -4.11 7.08
CA THR A 512 -21.55 -3.80 6.03
C THR A 512 -21.21 -5.03 5.18
N ALA A 513 -20.97 -6.18 5.82
CA ALA A 513 -20.74 -7.44 5.10
C ALA A 513 -21.94 -7.87 4.25
N ALA A 514 -23.17 -7.63 4.73
CA ALA A 514 -24.37 -7.88 3.95
C ALA A 514 -24.52 -6.92 2.75
N ALA A 515 -24.08 -5.66 2.87
CA ALA A 515 -24.17 -4.65 1.82
C ALA A 515 -23.12 -4.86 0.70
N VAL A 516 -21.91 -5.28 1.05
CA VAL A 516 -20.79 -5.48 0.11
C VAL A 516 -20.10 -6.85 0.28
N PRO A 517 -20.83 -7.96 0.09
CA PRO A 517 -20.35 -9.32 0.39
C PRO A 517 -19.25 -9.83 -0.55
N SER A 518 -18.98 -9.14 -1.66
CA SER A 518 -17.95 -9.54 -2.63
C SER A 518 -16.52 -9.30 -2.14
N ASN A 519 -16.31 -8.24 -1.36
CA ASN A 519 -14.96 -7.73 -1.08
C ASN A 519 -14.82 -7.03 0.28
N TYR A 520 -15.79 -7.16 1.19
CA TYR A 520 -15.63 -6.78 2.60
C TYR A 520 -15.70 -8.00 3.52
N ARG A 521 -14.82 -8.07 4.53
CA ARG A 521 -14.91 -9.04 5.63
C ARG A 521 -14.67 -8.39 6.98
N TYR A 522 -15.13 -9.02 8.06
CA TYR A 522 -14.79 -8.61 9.41
C TYR A 522 -14.23 -9.76 10.25
N TYR A 523 -13.45 -9.40 11.27
CA TYR A 523 -12.96 -10.32 12.30
C TYR A 523 -13.28 -9.76 13.68
N ILE A 524 -14.11 -10.47 14.44
CA ILE A 524 -14.42 -10.17 15.85
C ILE A 524 -13.78 -11.22 16.75
N GLY A 525 -12.69 -10.84 17.42
CA GLY A 525 -11.97 -11.64 18.41
C GLY A 525 -12.58 -11.56 19.82
N THR A 526 -12.16 -12.47 20.70
CA THR A 526 -12.59 -12.49 22.10
C THR A 526 -11.98 -11.36 22.94
N GLY A 527 -12.62 -11.03 24.04
CA GLY A 527 -12.07 -10.18 25.10
C GLY A 527 -12.15 -8.69 24.78
N SER A 528 -11.25 -7.95 25.41
CA SER A 528 -11.26 -6.48 25.42
C SER A 528 -9.93 -5.89 24.95
N ARG A 529 -9.08 -6.67 24.28
CA ARG A 529 -7.81 -6.15 23.77
C ARG A 529 -8.03 -5.00 22.79
N HIS A 530 -7.34 -3.90 23.01
CA HIS A 530 -7.23 -2.84 22.02
C HIS A 530 -6.04 -3.11 21.09
N THR A 531 -6.31 -3.22 19.79
CA THR A 531 -5.34 -3.48 18.69
C THR A 531 -4.64 -4.84 18.71
N MET A 532 -4.28 -5.34 17.52
CA MET A 532 -3.57 -6.60 17.35
C MET A 532 -2.23 -6.49 16.63
N TRP A 533 -2.00 -5.46 15.80
CA TRP A 533 -0.79 -5.37 14.98
C TRP A 533 0.51 -5.58 15.77
N GLY A 534 0.63 -4.94 16.93
CA GLY A 534 1.77 -5.07 17.86
C GLY A 534 1.65 -6.20 18.88
N SER A 535 0.91 -7.27 18.59
CA SER A 535 0.68 -8.39 19.51
C SER A 535 1.10 -9.74 18.94
N ASN A 536 1.82 -10.55 19.72
CA ASN A 536 2.09 -11.94 19.33
C ASN A 536 0.82 -12.84 19.31
N LYS A 537 -0.31 -12.34 19.82
CA LYS A 537 -1.60 -13.03 19.70
C LYS A 537 -2.01 -13.23 18.25
N VAL A 538 -1.55 -12.40 17.30
CA VAL A 538 -1.86 -12.57 15.87
C VAL A 538 -1.45 -13.93 15.31
N TYR A 539 -0.44 -14.57 15.91
CA TYR A 539 0.10 -15.86 15.46
C TYR A 539 -0.46 -17.07 16.20
N THR A 540 -1.12 -16.87 17.35
CA THR A 540 -1.41 -17.99 18.27
C THR A 540 -2.82 -18.01 18.83
N ASP A 541 -3.50 -16.86 18.87
CA ASP A 541 -4.82 -16.78 19.48
C ASP A 541 -5.88 -17.38 18.56
N THR A 542 -6.55 -18.40 19.06
CA THR A 542 -7.71 -19.06 18.45
C THR A 542 -8.90 -19.11 19.42
N THR A 543 -8.81 -18.32 20.50
CA THR A 543 -9.80 -18.34 21.58
C THR A 543 -11.16 -17.88 21.08
N GLY A 544 -12.21 -18.59 21.49
CA GLY A 544 -13.55 -18.36 20.95
C GLY A 544 -13.81 -19.08 19.62
N GLY A 545 -12.91 -19.95 19.17
CA GLY A 545 -13.09 -20.79 17.98
C GLY A 545 -12.79 -20.06 16.66
N VAL A 546 -11.99 -19.01 16.71
CA VAL A 546 -11.57 -18.20 15.55
C VAL A 546 -10.25 -18.72 14.97
N PRO A 547 -9.97 -18.55 13.67
CA PRO A 547 -8.64 -18.79 13.12
C PRO A 547 -7.63 -17.80 13.69
N THR A 548 -6.33 -18.05 13.55
CA THR A 548 -5.34 -17.02 13.90
C THR A 548 -5.50 -15.80 12.97
N LEU A 549 -5.18 -14.61 13.47
CA LEU A 549 -5.26 -13.40 12.64
C LEU A 549 -4.30 -13.49 11.45
N VAL A 550 -3.12 -14.08 11.64
CA VAL A 550 -2.16 -14.30 10.54
C VAL A 550 -2.71 -15.20 9.44
N ASP A 551 -3.41 -16.28 9.77
CA ASP A 551 -4.02 -17.16 8.77
C ASP A 551 -5.12 -16.43 7.99
N TRP A 552 -5.92 -15.62 8.70
CA TRP A 552 -6.98 -14.84 8.08
C TRP A 552 -6.44 -13.71 7.18
N VAL A 553 -5.37 -13.03 7.59
CA VAL A 553 -4.67 -12.03 6.78
C VAL A 553 -3.99 -12.69 5.57
N ASN A 554 -3.34 -13.84 5.73
CA ASN A 554 -2.79 -14.60 4.60
C ASN A 554 -3.89 -14.99 3.61
N ALA A 555 -5.06 -15.45 4.09
CA ALA A 555 -6.20 -15.74 3.23
C ALA A 555 -6.69 -14.50 2.48
N MET A 556 -6.67 -13.32 3.12
CA MET A 556 -6.98 -12.03 2.51
C MET A 556 -5.98 -11.66 1.42
N LEU A 557 -4.67 -11.79 1.68
CA LEU A 557 -3.62 -11.51 0.71
C LEU A 557 -3.72 -12.51 -0.46
N ASP A 558 -3.80 -13.80 -0.21
CA ASP A 558 -3.85 -14.80 -1.29
C ASP A 558 -5.19 -14.81 -2.05
N GLY A 559 -6.24 -14.20 -1.50
CA GLY A 559 -7.57 -14.21 -2.11
C GLY A 559 -8.25 -15.56 -2.05
N THR A 560 -7.97 -16.34 -1.01
CA THR A 560 -8.51 -17.67 -0.89
C THR A 560 -9.95 -17.65 -0.32
N PRO A 561 -10.75 -18.71 -0.54
CA PRO A 561 -12.05 -18.85 0.09
C PRO A 561 -12.04 -18.88 1.63
N ALA A 562 -10.87 -19.03 2.25
CA ALA A 562 -10.73 -19.00 3.71
C ALA A 562 -10.86 -17.58 4.31
N TRP A 563 -10.84 -16.53 3.48
CA TRP A 563 -11.11 -15.16 3.92
C TRP A 563 -12.63 -14.95 4.07
N THR A 564 -13.14 -15.35 5.23
CA THR A 564 -14.55 -15.30 5.62
C THR A 564 -14.79 -14.28 6.72
N ASP A 565 -16.05 -13.97 6.99
CA ASP A 565 -16.40 -13.25 8.22
C ASP A 565 -16.11 -14.14 9.42
N VAL A 566 -15.53 -13.57 10.47
CA VAL A 566 -15.11 -14.29 11.68
C VAL A 566 -15.77 -13.66 12.90
N GLU A 567 -16.40 -14.50 13.73
CA GLU A 567 -16.99 -14.10 14.99
C GLU A 567 -16.67 -15.13 16.07
N CYS A 568 -16.17 -14.67 17.21
CA CYS A 568 -15.97 -15.51 18.38
C CYS A 568 -17.28 -16.10 18.92
N THR A 569 -17.21 -17.28 19.54
CA THR A 569 -18.36 -17.92 20.22
C THR A 569 -18.40 -17.65 21.72
N ASN A 570 -17.25 -17.43 22.36
CA ASN A 570 -17.12 -17.05 23.77
C ASN A 570 -16.47 -15.67 23.90
N CYS A 571 -17.06 -14.67 23.25
CA CYS A 571 -16.46 -13.35 23.11
C CYS A 571 -16.18 -12.61 24.43
N GLY A 572 -16.87 -12.99 25.51
CA GLY A 572 -16.72 -12.40 26.85
C GLY A 572 -15.41 -12.73 27.55
N LEU A 573 -14.70 -13.78 27.12
CA LEU A 573 -13.51 -14.25 27.80
C LEU A 573 -12.34 -13.28 27.59
N LEU A 574 -11.83 -12.72 28.68
CA LEU A 574 -10.60 -11.93 28.65
C LEU A 574 -9.38 -12.83 28.59
N LEU A 575 -8.41 -12.41 27.79
CA LEU A 575 -7.12 -13.04 27.67
C LEU A 575 -6.06 -12.31 28.49
N PRO A 576 -4.92 -12.97 28.80
CA PRO A 576 -3.81 -12.29 29.46
C PRO A 576 -3.40 -11.00 28.73
N GLY A 577 -3.26 -9.93 29.50
CA GLY A 577 -2.93 -8.58 29.01
C GLY A 577 -4.10 -7.78 28.45
N ASP A 578 -5.32 -8.33 28.46
CA ASP A 578 -6.50 -7.57 28.04
C ASP A 578 -6.89 -6.52 29.11
N PRO A 579 -7.30 -5.32 28.70
CA PRO A 579 -7.83 -4.29 29.60
C PRO A 579 -9.01 -4.79 30.43
N ALA A 580 -8.93 -4.61 31.75
CA ALA A 580 -10.04 -4.84 32.68
C ALA A 580 -10.04 -3.75 33.77
N PRO A 581 -11.21 -3.36 34.32
CA PRO A 581 -11.26 -2.48 35.49
C PRO A 581 -10.57 -3.10 36.71
N SER A 582 -9.88 -2.26 37.49
CA SER A 582 -9.29 -2.65 38.78
C SER A 582 -9.71 -1.65 39.87
N PRO A 583 -10.49 -2.07 40.88
CA PRO A 583 -11.09 -3.40 41.06
C PRO A 583 -12.09 -3.75 39.94
N LEU A 584 -12.39 -5.05 39.75
CA LEU A 584 -13.38 -5.48 38.76
C LEU A 584 -14.75 -4.81 39.02
N GLN A 585 -15.39 -4.36 37.94
CA GLN A 585 -16.69 -3.70 37.92
C GLN A 585 -17.53 -4.32 36.81
N ALA A 586 -18.84 -4.39 37.00
CA ALA A 586 -19.76 -4.81 35.94
C ALA A 586 -19.53 -3.98 34.66
N PRO A 587 -19.56 -4.59 33.46
CA PRO A 587 -19.95 -5.97 33.17
C PRO A 587 -18.84 -7.03 33.35
N PHE A 588 -17.66 -6.65 33.86
CA PHE A 588 -16.54 -7.56 34.10
C PHE A 588 -16.72 -8.27 35.44
N SER A 589 -16.61 -9.59 35.43
CA SER A 589 -16.74 -10.42 36.62
C SER A 589 -15.78 -11.61 36.58
N LEU A 590 -15.53 -12.20 37.74
CA LEU A 590 -14.74 -13.43 37.84
C LEU A 590 -15.69 -14.64 37.80
N ILE A 591 -15.49 -15.52 36.83
CA ILE A 591 -16.19 -16.81 36.72
C ILE A 591 -15.13 -17.90 36.82
N GLY A 592 -15.04 -18.57 37.97
CA GLY A 592 -13.93 -19.48 38.25
C GLY A 592 -12.61 -18.71 38.35
N SER A 593 -11.63 -19.05 37.50
CA SER A 593 -10.36 -18.33 37.38
C SER A 593 -10.37 -17.21 36.34
N ASP A 594 -11.42 -17.14 35.53
CA ASP A 594 -11.41 -16.35 34.31
C ASP A 594 -12.15 -15.04 34.50
N ILE A 595 -11.61 -13.96 33.94
CA ILE A 595 -12.32 -12.69 33.87
C ILE A 595 -13.20 -12.72 32.62
N VAL A 596 -14.49 -12.47 32.80
CA VAL A 596 -15.50 -12.56 31.74
C VAL A 596 -16.34 -11.28 31.72
N VAL A 597 -16.55 -10.74 30.53
CA VAL A 597 -17.55 -9.70 30.27
C VAL A 597 -18.89 -10.38 30.05
N THR A 598 -19.85 -10.12 30.94
CA THR A 598 -21.22 -10.62 30.83
C THR A 598 -22.16 -9.44 30.60
N CYS A 599 -22.68 -9.33 29.39
CA CYS A 599 -23.66 -8.32 29.03
C CYS A 599 -25.08 -8.80 29.30
N PRO A 600 -25.98 -7.90 29.74
CA PRO A 600 -27.37 -8.22 30.07
C PRO A 600 -28.22 -8.58 28.86
#